data_AF-A0A820CP86-F1
#
_entry.id   AF-A0A820CP86-F1
#
_cell.length_a   1.000
_cell.length_b   1.000
_cell.length_c   1.000
_cell.angle_alpha   90.00
_cell.angle_beta   90.00
_cell.angle_gamma   90.00
#
_symmetry.space_group_name_H-M   'P 1'
#
loop_
_entity.id
_entity.type
_entity.pdbx_description
1 polymer ?
#
loop_
_entity_poly.entity_id
_entity_poly.type
_entity_poly.pdbx_seq_one_letter_code
_entity_poly.pdbx_strand_id
1 'polypeptide(L)'
;MHDTIPNNEAKFYDLLYNKTNPINQVSVYYRQAPSSRNSSYPYISGDTFRAFADYVYDETRQDRLNLVKYGEIIFVKTDHLVKFFNSSFDSIKNPFVLVTHNSDASAPAIYESYLLNPKILIWYASNPSVRNRAKLSPIPIGLANAYWPHGSLSKFTFALRNHRKPWSQRTNLLYVNFDVANNKAQRAKALLQASKIGNTQIIKQRIALETYLEHIGNVKFVLSPPGGGTDCHRTWEALYMGAVPIVLTSELDPLFSKTRSVIFNDWSQLTQDFLLSFNFSLNDHIIPDVLKARYWRKTLFRHRHNYSSVSS
;
A
#
# COMPACT_ATOMS: atom_id res chain seq x y z
N MET A 1 1.60 25.58 13.96
CA MET A 1 2.67 25.09 14.87
C MET A 1 3.69 24.38 14.01
N HIS A 2 4.96 24.77 14.14
CA HIS A 2 6.07 24.32 13.30
C HIS A 2 6.26 22.80 13.36
N ASP A 3 6.04 22.12 12.23
CA ASP A 3 6.39 20.72 11.99
C ASP A 3 7.92 20.59 11.81
N THR A 4 8.69 20.59 12.89
CA THR A 4 10.09 20.15 12.82
C THR A 4 10.14 18.65 13.11
N ILE A 5 10.10 17.83 12.05
CA ILE A 5 10.41 16.38 12.15
C ILE A 5 11.90 16.21 11.83
N PRO A 6 12.68 15.48 12.66
CA PRO A 6 14.09 15.19 12.38
C PRO A 6 14.30 14.52 11.02
N ASN A 7 15.49 14.70 10.45
CA ASN A 7 15.94 14.10 9.20
C ASN A 7 15.95 12.55 9.29
N ASN A 8 14.80 11.92 9.02
CA ASN A 8 14.55 10.48 9.25
C ASN A 8 14.88 9.57 8.05
N GLU A 9 15.60 10.03 7.01
CA GLU A 9 16.09 9.10 5.96
C GLU A 9 17.02 8.04 6.55
N ALA A 10 17.82 8.43 7.56
CA ALA A 10 18.60 7.51 8.37
C ALA A 10 17.73 6.41 8.99
N LYS A 11 16.54 6.71 9.54
CA LYS A 11 15.72 5.70 10.25
C LYS A 11 15.23 4.54 9.40
N PHE A 12 14.86 4.76 8.13
CA PHE A 12 14.36 3.67 7.27
C PHE A 12 15.51 2.80 6.74
N TYR A 13 16.63 3.42 6.37
CA TYR A 13 17.87 2.70 6.07
C TYR A 13 18.39 1.96 7.30
N ASP A 14 18.35 2.57 8.48
CA ASP A 14 18.74 1.93 9.74
C ASP A 14 17.85 0.74 10.06
N LEU A 15 16.53 0.87 9.88
CA LEU A 15 15.60 -0.26 10.07
C LEU A 15 15.95 -1.46 9.20
N LEU A 16 16.43 -1.23 7.97
CA LEU A 16 16.78 -2.26 7.01
C LEU A 16 18.22 -2.77 7.12
N TYR A 17 19.16 -1.93 7.57
CA TYR A 17 20.59 -2.21 7.46
C TYR A 17 21.40 -1.96 8.75
N ASN A 18 20.92 -1.15 9.72
CA ASN A 18 21.58 -0.93 11.01
C ASN A 18 20.82 -1.57 12.19
N LYS A 19 21.37 -2.69 12.70
CA LYS A 19 20.78 -3.51 13.78
C LYS A 19 20.76 -2.84 15.18
N THR A 20 21.23 -1.60 15.31
CA THR A 20 21.45 -0.94 16.60
C THR A 20 20.21 -0.24 17.19
N ASN A 21 19.13 -0.06 16.42
CA ASN A 21 17.93 0.62 16.91
C ASN A 21 16.94 -0.34 17.58
N PRO A 22 16.48 -0.07 18.82
CA PRO A 22 15.52 -0.93 19.51
C PRO A 22 14.20 -1.01 18.75
N ILE A 23 13.62 -2.22 18.69
CA ILE A 23 12.36 -2.56 17.98
C ILE A 23 11.18 -1.67 18.46
N ASN A 24 11.29 -1.08 19.65
CA ASN A 24 10.21 -0.40 20.36
C ASN A 24 9.97 1.08 19.97
N GLN A 25 10.72 1.66 19.02
CA GLN A 25 10.56 3.08 18.64
C GLN A 25 9.85 3.33 17.29
N VAL A 26 9.22 2.31 16.70
CA VAL A 26 8.52 2.46 15.41
C VAL A 26 7.10 3.00 15.57
N SER A 27 6.58 3.09 16.79
CA SER A 27 5.27 3.70 17.04
C SER A 27 5.39 5.23 17.16
N VAL A 28 4.28 5.91 16.86
CA VAL A 28 3.95 7.28 17.27
C VAL A 28 4.24 8.40 16.24
N TYR A 29 3.46 8.42 15.16
CA TYR A 29 2.98 9.68 14.58
C TYR A 29 1.48 9.78 14.84
N TYR A 30 1.06 10.56 15.84
CA TYR A 30 -0.34 10.80 16.14
C TYR A 30 -0.68 12.26 15.94
N ARG A 31 -1.55 12.55 14.98
CA ARG A 31 -2.29 13.82 15.02
C ARG A 31 -3.62 13.71 15.76
N GLN A 32 -4.32 12.57 15.75
CA GLN A 32 -5.60 12.31 16.45
C GLN A 32 -6.15 10.92 16.08
N ALA A 33 -5.52 9.82 16.50
CA ALA A 33 -6.06 8.47 16.27
C ALA A 33 -6.35 7.77 17.61
N PRO A 34 -7.48 7.04 17.72
CA PRO A 34 -7.66 6.09 18.82
C PRO A 34 -6.49 5.10 18.86
N SER A 35 -6.19 4.55 20.04
CA SER A 35 -5.12 3.54 20.21
C SER A 35 -5.27 2.32 19.30
N SER A 36 -6.48 2.06 18.80
CA SER A 36 -6.80 0.99 17.84
C SER A 36 -6.53 1.35 16.37
N ARG A 37 -6.16 2.59 16.02
CA ARG A 37 -5.90 3.02 14.64
C ARG A 37 -4.53 3.66 14.50
N ASN A 38 -3.54 3.02 15.14
CA ASN A 38 -2.16 3.47 15.13
C ASN A 38 -1.56 3.40 13.72
N SER A 39 -0.84 4.46 13.34
CA SER A 39 -0.05 4.44 12.11
C SER A 39 1.05 3.38 12.18
N SER A 40 1.35 2.80 11.02
CA SER A 40 2.49 1.91 10.76
C SER A 40 3.77 2.65 10.36
N TYR A 41 3.84 3.98 10.51
CA TYR A 41 5.01 4.78 10.11
C TYR A 41 6.30 4.17 10.67
N PRO A 42 7.39 4.04 9.87
CA PRO A 42 7.60 4.64 8.55
C PRO A 42 7.09 3.79 7.38
N TYR A 43 6.43 2.65 7.66
CA TYR A 43 5.81 1.82 6.63
C TYR A 43 4.49 2.44 6.18
N ILE A 44 4.16 2.24 4.90
CA ILE A 44 2.81 2.52 4.38
C ILE A 44 1.80 1.49 4.89
N SER A 45 0.64 1.97 5.29
CA SER A 45 -0.57 1.22 5.62
C SER A 45 -1.74 2.19 5.55
N GLY A 46 -2.96 1.66 5.56
CA GLY A 46 -4.12 2.52 5.53
C GLY A 46 -4.24 3.46 6.72
N ASP A 47 -3.92 2.99 7.94
CA ASP A 47 -3.89 3.86 9.12
C ASP A 47 -2.71 4.85 9.10
N THR A 48 -1.66 4.59 8.34
CA THR A 48 -0.62 5.58 8.07
C THR A 48 -1.12 6.71 7.16
N PHE A 49 -1.85 6.38 6.10
CA PHE A 49 -2.49 7.40 5.25
C PHE A 49 -3.58 8.16 6.00
N ARG A 50 -4.37 7.47 6.83
CA ARG A 50 -5.34 8.06 7.74
C ARG A 50 -4.68 9.07 8.69
N ALA A 51 -3.52 8.75 9.24
CA ALA A 51 -2.77 9.65 10.13
C ALA A 51 -2.18 10.89 9.43
N PHE A 52 -2.07 10.88 8.10
CA PHE A 52 -1.66 12.05 7.32
C PHE A 52 -2.81 13.01 7.01
N ALA A 53 -4.05 12.57 7.16
CA ALA A 53 -5.22 13.39 6.86
C ALA A 53 -5.50 14.41 7.96
N ASP A 54 -6.04 15.56 7.57
CA ASP A 54 -6.51 16.59 8.51
C ASP A 54 -7.93 16.24 9.01
N TYR A 55 -8.73 15.60 8.15
CA TYR A 55 -10.08 15.12 8.45
C TYR A 55 -10.22 13.63 8.12
N VAL A 56 -10.96 12.92 8.96
CA VAL A 56 -11.27 11.51 8.80
C VAL A 56 -12.77 11.29 8.80
N TYR A 57 -13.21 10.44 7.88
CA TYR A 57 -14.58 9.95 7.76
C TYR A 57 -14.59 8.43 7.63
N ASP A 58 -14.69 7.76 8.77
CA ASP A 58 -14.71 6.30 8.89
C ASP A 58 -15.63 5.85 10.04
N GLU A 59 -15.51 4.59 10.44
CA GLU A 59 -16.28 3.99 11.52
C GLU A 59 -15.89 4.48 12.92
N THR A 60 -14.70 5.08 13.07
CA THR A 60 -14.14 5.55 14.34
C THR A 60 -14.20 7.05 14.51
N ARG A 61 -14.22 7.81 13.41
CA ARG A 61 -14.16 9.27 13.39
C ARG A 61 -14.95 9.80 12.18
N GLN A 62 -15.87 10.73 12.44
CA GLN A 62 -16.64 11.45 11.41
C GLN A 62 -16.51 12.94 11.68
N ASP A 63 -15.43 13.53 11.16
CA ASP A 63 -15.16 14.94 11.41
C ASP A 63 -16.16 15.88 10.74
N ARG A 64 -16.28 17.08 11.32
CA ARG A 64 -17.05 18.17 10.73
C ARG A 64 -16.28 18.78 9.56
N LEU A 65 -16.77 18.57 8.35
CA LEU A 65 -16.07 18.93 7.12
C LEU A 65 -16.34 20.38 6.64
N ASN A 66 -17.20 21.12 7.33
CA ASN A 66 -17.50 22.52 7.02
C ASN A 66 -16.36 23.50 7.33
N LEU A 67 -15.32 23.03 8.03
CA LEU A 67 -14.12 23.81 8.38
C LEU A 67 -12.92 23.51 7.49
N VAL A 68 -13.04 22.57 6.54
CA VAL A 68 -11.97 22.18 5.62
C VAL A 68 -11.45 23.41 4.87
N LYS A 69 -10.14 23.63 4.93
CA LYS A 69 -9.42 24.66 4.20
C LYS A 69 -8.87 24.11 2.88
N TYR A 70 -8.45 25.03 2.01
CA TYR A 70 -7.88 24.67 0.71
C TYR A 70 -6.70 23.69 0.87
N GLY A 71 -6.72 22.61 0.09
CA GLY A 71 -5.63 21.64 0.02
C GLY A 71 -5.48 20.72 1.25
N GLU A 72 -6.33 20.86 2.26
CA GLU A 72 -6.39 19.91 3.37
C GLU A 72 -6.87 18.54 2.87
N ILE A 73 -6.46 17.51 3.61
CA ILE A 73 -6.65 16.12 3.21
C ILE A 73 -7.82 15.53 3.99
N ILE A 74 -8.79 15.00 3.25
CA ILE A 74 -9.91 14.24 3.80
C ILE A 74 -9.68 12.75 3.50
N PHE A 75 -9.52 11.96 4.55
CA PHE A 75 -9.50 10.50 4.46
C PHE A 75 -10.92 9.96 4.62
N VAL A 76 -11.34 9.10 3.71
CA VAL A 76 -12.63 8.42 3.76
C VAL A 76 -12.38 6.91 3.66
N LYS A 77 -12.91 6.12 4.60
CA LYS A 77 -12.94 4.66 4.38
C LYS A 77 -13.83 4.38 3.19
N THR A 78 -13.38 3.62 2.19
CA THR A 78 -14.11 3.51 0.90
C THR A 78 -15.56 3.06 1.06
N ASP A 79 -15.85 2.19 2.04
CA ASP A 79 -17.22 1.73 2.36
C ASP A 79 -18.17 2.89 2.74
N HIS A 80 -17.63 4.01 3.19
CA HIS A 80 -18.40 5.18 3.63
C HIS A 80 -18.65 6.20 2.51
N LEU A 81 -18.23 5.94 1.26
CA LEU A 81 -18.39 6.90 0.16
C LEU A 81 -19.85 7.29 -0.09
N VAL A 82 -20.79 6.35 0.05
CA VAL A 82 -22.23 6.65 -0.06
C VAL A 82 -22.64 7.72 0.94
N LYS A 83 -22.34 7.52 2.22
CA LYS A 83 -22.68 8.47 3.28
C LYS A 83 -21.88 9.76 3.17
N PHE A 84 -20.64 9.69 2.71
CA PHE A 84 -19.78 10.85 2.50
C PHE A 84 -20.38 11.79 1.44
N PHE A 85 -20.65 11.27 0.24
CA PHE A 85 -21.17 12.07 -0.87
C PHE A 85 -22.63 12.51 -0.66
N ASN A 86 -23.49 11.66 -0.09
CA ASN A 86 -24.90 11.99 0.08
C ASN A 86 -25.20 12.90 1.28
N SER A 87 -24.23 13.17 2.16
CA SER A 87 -24.52 13.89 3.42
C SER A 87 -23.44 14.87 3.85
N SER A 88 -22.17 14.53 3.74
CA SER A 88 -21.08 15.34 4.29
C SER A 88 -20.42 16.24 3.24
N PHE A 89 -20.40 15.81 1.98
CA PHE A 89 -19.69 16.46 0.89
C PHE A 89 -20.18 17.89 0.64
N ASP A 90 -21.49 18.14 0.72
CA ASP A 90 -22.07 19.47 0.47
C ASP A 90 -21.61 20.54 1.47
N SER A 91 -21.31 20.12 2.70
CA SER A 91 -20.82 21.03 3.75
C SER A 91 -19.42 21.57 3.47
N ILE A 92 -18.63 20.90 2.61
CA ILE A 92 -17.27 21.29 2.27
C ILE A 92 -17.30 22.51 1.36
N LYS A 93 -16.63 23.59 1.76
CA LYS A 93 -16.63 24.85 1.02
C LYS A 93 -15.40 25.03 0.13
N ASN A 94 -14.26 24.50 0.54
CA ASN A 94 -12.97 24.72 -0.11
C ASN A 94 -12.49 23.46 -0.87
N PRO A 95 -11.72 23.64 -1.96
CA PRO A 95 -11.07 22.52 -2.63
C PRO A 95 -10.12 21.74 -1.72
N PHE A 96 -10.15 20.41 -1.80
CA PHE A 96 -9.45 19.50 -0.89
C PHE A 96 -8.85 18.29 -1.62
N VAL A 97 -7.95 17.58 -0.94
CA VAL A 97 -7.41 16.29 -1.39
C VAL A 97 -8.25 15.17 -0.79
N LEU A 98 -8.81 14.29 -1.62
CA LEU A 98 -9.56 13.12 -1.18
C LEU A 98 -8.65 11.89 -1.14
N VAL A 99 -8.68 11.13 -0.06
CA VAL A 99 -7.99 9.83 0.05
C VAL A 99 -9.02 8.76 0.43
N THR A 100 -9.18 7.73 -0.40
CA THR A 100 -10.03 6.57 -0.10
C THR A 100 -9.21 5.31 0.11
N HIS A 101 -9.42 4.65 1.24
CA HIS A 101 -8.62 3.51 1.69
C HIS A 101 -9.41 2.60 2.66
N ASN A 102 -8.73 1.62 3.25
CA ASN A 102 -9.20 0.76 4.36
C ASN A 102 -10.44 -0.07 4.00
N SER A 103 -10.57 -0.43 2.72
CA SER A 103 -11.62 -1.29 2.20
C SER A 103 -11.13 -1.95 0.90
N ASP A 104 -11.67 -3.12 0.62
CA ASP A 104 -11.50 -3.84 -0.64
C ASP A 104 -12.29 -3.18 -1.79
N ALA A 105 -13.26 -2.33 -1.47
CA ALA A 105 -14.07 -1.61 -2.46
C ALA A 105 -13.21 -0.69 -3.31
N SER A 106 -13.59 -0.58 -4.59
CA SER A 106 -12.93 0.31 -5.54
C SER A 106 -13.52 1.72 -5.52
N ALA A 107 -12.72 2.70 -5.88
CA ALA A 107 -13.10 4.10 -6.02
C ALA A 107 -12.54 4.68 -7.33
N PRO A 108 -13.23 5.59 -8.03
CA PRO A 108 -14.48 6.23 -7.64
C PRO A 108 -15.74 5.39 -7.87
N ALA A 109 -15.67 4.28 -8.63
CA ALA A 109 -16.81 3.46 -9.01
C ALA A 109 -17.99 4.31 -9.52
N ILE A 110 -19.18 4.20 -8.91
CA ILE A 110 -20.36 4.98 -9.29
C ILE A 110 -20.23 6.50 -9.05
N TYR A 111 -19.18 6.94 -8.34
CA TYR A 111 -18.91 8.35 -8.02
C TYR A 111 -17.93 9.00 -9.00
N GLU A 112 -17.67 8.40 -10.17
CA GLU A 112 -16.70 8.93 -11.14
C GLU A 112 -16.99 10.38 -11.56
N SER A 113 -18.26 10.78 -11.62
CA SER A 113 -18.68 12.15 -11.92
C SER A 113 -18.12 13.20 -10.95
N TYR A 114 -17.83 12.83 -9.70
CA TYR A 114 -17.24 13.73 -8.71
C TYR A 114 -15.79 14.12 -9.06
N LEU A 115 -15.10 13.39 -9.94
CA LEU A 115 -13.79 13.81 -10.45
C LEU A 115 -13.85 15.14 -11.22
N LEU A 116 -15.02 15.52 -11.74
CA LEU A 116 -15.22 16.81 -12.41
C LEU A 116 -15.52 17.94 -11.41
N ASN A 117 -15.82 17.62 -10.15
CA ASN A 117 -16.16 18.61 -9.16
C ASN A 117 -14.93 19.48 -8.81
N PRO A 118 -15.04 20.83 -8.80
CA PRO A 118 -13.92 21.71 -8.48
C PRO A 118 -13.44 21.60 -7.03
N LYS A 119 -14.28 21.09 -6.12
CA LYS A 119 -13.89 20.87 -4.72
C LYS A 119 -12.90 19.71 -4.56
N ILE A 120 -12.85 18.75 -5.48
CA ILE A 120 -11.84 17.69 -5.44
C ILE A 120 -10.63 18.18 -6.25
N LEU A 121 -9.52 18.46 -5.57
CA LEU A 121 -8.25 18.81 -6.23
C LEU A 121 -7.64 17.57 -6.89
N ILE A 122 -7.63 16.48 -6.14
CA ILE A 122 -7.19 15.16 -6.56
C ILE A 122 -7.78 14.11 -5.61
N TRP A 123 -8.00 12.92 -6.12
CA TRP A 123 -8.47 11.76 -5.40
C TRP A 123 -7.40 10.67 -5.47
N TYR A 124 -6.87 10.29 -4.30
CA TYR A 124 -6.01 9.13 -4.13
C TYR A 124 -6.81 7.91 -3.69
N ALA A 125 -6.80 6.82 -4.46
CA ALA A 125 -7.59 5.62 -4.19
C ALA A 125 -6.73 4.36 -4.07
N SER A 126 -6.94 3.55 -3.02
CA SER A 126 -6.18 2.31 -2.83
C SER A 126 -6.55 1.21 -3.82
N ASN A 127 -7.78 1.22 -4.30
CA ASN A 127 -8.29 0.36 -5.35
C ASN A 127 -8.96 1.27 -6.41
N PRO A 128 -8.20 1.89 -7.32
CA PRO A 128 -8.79 2.73 -8.35
C PRO A 128 -9.63 1.87 -9.30
N SER A 129 -10.82 2.34 -9.70
CA SER A 129 -11.72 1.62 -10.61
C SER A 129 -11.56 2.02 -12.08
N VAL A 130 -10.79 3.06 -12.38
CA VAL A 130 -10.58 3.59 -13.74
C VAL A 130 -9.15 4.10 -13.93
N ARG A 131 -8.65 4.03 -15.16
CA ARG A 131 -7.33 4.55 -15.56
C ARG A 131 -7.42 5.96 -16.14
N ASN A 132 -6.27 6.64 -16.18
CA ASN A 132 -6.03 7.85 -16.99
C ASN A 132 -7.01 9.00 -16.73
N ARG A 133 -7.36 9.24 -15.46
CA ARG A 133 -8.14 10.42 -15.04
C ARG A 133 -7.21 11.43 -14.37
N ALA A 134 -7.24 12.69 -14.83
CA ALA A 134 -6.34 13.74 -14.35
C ALA A 134 -6.39 13.96 -12.83
N LYS A 135 -7.57 13.78 -12.22
CA LYS A 135 -7.78 13.93 -10.77
C LYS A 135 -7.84 12.61 -10.00
N LEU A 136 -7.49 11.48 -10.58
CA LEU A 136 -7.43 10.19 -9.87
C LEU A 136 -6.00 9.66 -9.89
N SER A 137 -5.48 9.29 -8.74
CA SER A 137 -4.17 8.66 -8.60
C SER A 137 -4.30 7.42 -7.72
N PRO A 138 -3.62 6.31 -8.06
CA PRO A 138 -3.49 5.21 -7.12
C PRO A 138 -2.67 5.65 -5.90
N ILE A 139 -2.98 5.06 -4.75
CA ILE A 139 -2.17 5.08 -3.52
C ILE A 139 -2.06 3.62 -3.04
N PRO A 140 -0.94 3.17 -2.46
CA PRO A 140 -0.77 1.76 -2.15
C PRO A 140 -1.61 1.33 -0.96
N ILE A 141 -2.14 0.10 -0.94
CA ILE A 141 -2.81 -0.46 0.23
C ILE A 141 -1.85 -0.66 1.42
N GLY A 142 -0.55 -0.89 1.12
CA GLY A 142 0.51 -1.02 2.11
C GLY A 142 0.41 -2.28 2.97
N LEU A 143 1.00 -2.25 4.16
CA LEU A 143 0.84 -3.31 5.16
C LEU A 143 -0.58 -3.31 5.73
N ALA A 144 -1.00 -4.46 6.28
CA ALA A 144 -2.20 -4.52 7.08
C ALA A 144 -2.10 -3.55 8.28
N ASN A 145 -3.24 -2.97 8.66
CA ASN A 145 -3.29 -2.04 9.80
C ASN A 145 -2.88 -2.74 11.09
N ALA A 146 -2.17 -2.02 11.97
CA ALA A 146 -1.49 -2.59 13.13
C ALA A 146 -2.41 -3.21 14.20
N TYR A 147 -3.71 -2.89 14.16
CA TYR A 147 -4.70 -3.50 15.05
C TYR A 147 -5.11 -4.91 14.63
N TRP A 148 -4.80 -5.32 13.40
CA TRP A 148 -4.97 -6.71 12.98
C TRP A 148 -3.79 -7.58 13.43
N PRO A 149 -4.02 -8.85 13.81
CA PRO A 149 -2.93 -9.76 14.18
C PRO A 149 -1.85 -9.90 13.08
N HIS A 150 -2.26 -9.86 11.81
CA HIS A 150 -1.38 -9.96 10.65
C HIS A 150 -0.74 -8.60 10.25
N GLY A 151 -1.10 -7.50 10.92
CA GLY A 151 -0.47 -6.17 10.76
C GLY A 151 0.56 -5.83 11.83
N SER A 152 0.98 -6.80 12.64
CA SER A 152 1.90 -6.58 13.76
C SER A 152 3.26 -6.01 13.30
N LEU A 153 3.51 -4.74 13.66
CA LEU A 153 4.72 -4.02 13.26
C LEU A 153 5.99 -4.57 13.91
N SER A 154 5.90 -5.05 15.14
CA SER A 154 7.04 -5.65 15.85
C SER A 154 7.49 -6.92 15.17
N LYS A 155 6.55 -7.82 14.84
CA LYS A 155 6.81 -9.04 14.07
C LYS A 155 7.34 -8.74 12.67
N PHE A 156 6.73 -7.77 11.99
CA PHE A 156 7.17 -7.34 10.67
C PHE A 156 8.59 -6.78 10.69
N THR A 157 8.88 -5.86 11.60
CA THR A 157 10.21 -5.24 11.73
C THR A 157 11.27 -6.25 12.15
N PHE A 158 10.91 -7.19 13.03
CA PHE A 158 11.78 -8.30 13.39
C PHE A 158 12.13 -9.15 12.16
N ALA A 159 11.12 -9.56 11.38
CA ALA A 159 11.34 -10.38 10.20
C ALA A 159 12.15 -9.63 9.12
N LEU A 160 11.88 -8.34 8.93
CA LEU A 160 12.60 -7.50 8.00
C LEU A 160 14.11 -7.48 8.28
N ARG A 161 14.50 -7.48 9.56
CA ARG A 161 15.91 -7.47 9.98
C ARG A 161 16.58 -8.85 9.95
N ASN A 162 15.82 -9.91 10.21
CA ASN A 162 16.37 -11.23 10.48
C ASN A 162 16.13 -12.25 9.36
N HIS A 163 15.13 -12.03 8.50
CA HIS A 163 14.70 -12.98 7.48
C HIS A 163 14.78 -12.45 6.06
N ARG A 164 14.92 -11.12 5.83
CA ARG A 164 15.14 -10.55 4.50
C ARG A 164 16.52 -10.94 3.97
N LYS A 165 16.59 -11.97 3.12
CA LYS A 165 17.85 -12.40 2.50
C LYS A 165 18.18 -11.60 1.24
N PRO A 166 19.46 -11.39 0.93
CA PRO A 166 19.89 -10.90 -0.37
C PRO A 166 19.39 -11.79 -1.52
N TRP A 167 19.14 -11.22 -2.70
CA TRP A 167 18.63 -11.94 -3.88
C TRP A 167 19.42 -13.22 -4.20
N SER A 168 20.74 -13.15 -4.14
CA SER A 168 21.64 -14.29 -4.42
C SER A 168 21.57 -15.41 -3.37
N GLN A 169 21.04 -15.13 -2.18
CA GLN A 169 20.93 -16.07 -1.07
C GLN A 169 19.52 -16.64 -0.90
N ARG A 170 18.56 -16.22 -1.74
CA ARG A 170 17.18 -16.75 -1.73
C ARG A 170 17.14 -18.10 -2.42
N THR A 171 16.75 -19.13 -1.66
CA THR A 171 16.78 -20.52 -2.14
C THR A 171 15.52 -20.93 -2.87
N ASN A 172 14.39 -20.27 -2.62
CA ASN A 172 13.10 -20.63 -3.21
C ASN A 172 12.77 -19.74 -4.41
N LEU A 173 12.21 -20.32 -5.47
CA LEU A 173 11.92 -19.58 -6.69
C LEU A 173 10.61 -18.80 -6.56
N LEU A 174 9.51 -19.51 -6.29
CA LEU A 174 8.16 -18.93 -6.27
C LEU A 174 7.43 -19.28 -4.97
N TYR A 175 6.69 -18.31 -4.42
CA TYR A 175 5.88 -18.47 -3.23
C TYR A 175 4.41 -18.14 -3.51
N VAL A 176 3.52 -19.02 -3.08
CA VAL A 176 2.08 -18.93 -3.27
C VAL A 176 1.39 -19.08 -1.92
N ASN A 177 0.77 -18.01 -1.46
CA ASN A 177 -0.03 -18.01 -0.23
C ASN A 177 -1.24 -17.07 -0.40
N PHE A 178 -2.31 -17.64 -0.93
CA PHE A 178 -3.61 -17.01 -1.07
C PHE A 178 -4.71 -18.05 -1.07
N ASP A 179 -5.89 -17.66 -0.59
CA ASP A 179 -7.10 -18.46 -0.73
C ASP A 179 -7.73 -18.22 -2.12
N VAL A 180 -7.97 -19.30 -2.87
CA VAL A 180 -8.62 -19.24 -4.19
C VAL A 180 -10.05 -18.70 -4.09
N ALA A 181 -10.76 -18.95 -2.99
CA ALA A 181 -12.15 -18.55 -2.81
C ALA A 181 -12.33 -17.02 -2.89
N ASN A 182 -11.35 -16.23 -2.42
CA ASN A 182 -11.46 -14.77 -2.41
C ASN A 182 -11.50 -14.14 -3.81
N ASN A 183 -11.02 -14.85 -4.83
CA ASN A 183 -11.13 -14.42 -6.23
C ASN A 183 -10.89 -15.63 -7.16
N LYS A 184 -11.90 -16.48 -7.30
CA LYS A 184 -11.78 -17.75 -8.04
C LYS A 184 -11.31 -17.54 -9.49
N ALA A 185 -11.79 -16.48 -10.15
CA ALA A 185 -11.50 -16.18 -11.54
C ALA A 185 -10.00 -15.95 -11.80
N GLN A 186 -9.32 -15.26 -10.89
CA GLN A 186 -7.90 -14.94 -11.04
C GLN A 186 -6.99 -15.92 -10.30
N ARG A 187 -7.32 -16.25 -9.06
CA ARG A 187 -6.46 -17.06 -8.18
C ARG A 187 -6.36 -18.52 -8.63
N ALA A 188 -7.42 -19.09 -9.21
CA ALA A 188 -7.35 -20.46 -9.76
C ALA A 188 -6.41 -20.53 -10.98
N LYS A 189 -6.47 -19.53 -11.87
CA LYS A 189 -5.58 -19.44 -13.05
C LYS A 189 -4.12 -19.24 -12.63
N ALA A 190 -3.88 -18.34 -11.68
CA ALA A 190 -2.55 -18.10 -11.13
C ALA A 190 -1.96 -19.37 -10.48
N LEU A 191 -2.75 -20.05 -9.64
CA LEU A 191 -2.33 -21.29 -8.97
C LEU A 191 -2.03 -22.42 -9.97
N LEU A 192 -2.86 -22.56 -11.02
CA LEU A 192 -2.64 -23.54 -12.08
C LEU A 192 -1.27 -23.36 -12.74
N GLN A 193 -0.87 -22.13 -13.04
CA GLN A 193 0.43 -21.87 -13.66
C GLN A 193 1.58 -22.05 -12.67
N ALA A 194 1.41 -21.58 -11.43
CA ALA A 194 2.41 -21.78 -10.38
C ALA A 194 2.70 -23.26 -10.09
N SER A 195 1.69 -24.13 -10.18
CA SER A 195 1.84 -25.58 -9.95
C SER A 195 2.77 -26.29 -10.95
N LYS A 196 3.07 -25.64 -12.08
CA LYS A 196 3.96 -26.16 -13.13
C LYS A 196 5.42 -25.73 -12.95
N ILE A 197 5.70 -24.87 -11.96
CA ILE A 197 7.03 -24.28 -11.75
C ILE A 197 7.77 -25.07 -10.65
N GLY A 198 8.97 -25.53 -10.95
CA GLY A 198 9.85 -26.17 -9.98
C GLY A 198 10.32 -25.21 -8.89
N ASN A 199 10.65 -25.74 -7.70
CA ASN A 199 11.06 -24.93 -6.54
C ASN A 199 10.02 -23.86 -6.13
N THR A 200 8.74 -24.24 -6.21
CA THR A 200 7.60 -23.44 -5.76
C THR A 200 7.13 -23.90 -4.38
N GLN A 201 6.96 -22.95 -3.45
CA GLN A 201 6.30 -23.18 -2.17
C GLN A 201 4.81 -22.78 -2.26
N ILE A 202 3.91 -23.77 -2.15
CA ILE A 202 2.47 -23.55 -2.17
C ILE A 202 1.89 -23.80 -0.78
N ILE A 203 1.41 -22.74 -0.14
CA ILE A 203 0.82 -22.79 1.20
C ILE A 203 -0.69 -22.92 1.08
N LYS A 204 -1.23 -24.06 1.51
CA LYS A 204 -2.67 -24.38 1.45
C LYS A 204 -3.43 -24.08 2.73
N GLN A 205 -2.73 -23.93 3.85
CA GLN A 205 -3.32 -23.76 5.17
C GLN A 205 -2.88 -22.43 5.77
N ARG A 206 -3.66 -21.91 6.72
CA ARG A 206 -3.25 -20.70 7.46
C ARG A 206 -1.98 -21.01 8.26
N ILE A 207 -1.01 -20.10 8.16
CA ILE A 207 0.24 -20.14 8.90
C ILE A 207 0.38 -18.90 9.76
N ALA A 208 1.24 -18.96 10.78
CA ALA A 208 1.58 -17.80 11.60
C ALA A 208 2.22 -16.69 10.75
N LEU A 209 2.06 -15.43 11.18
CA LEU A 209 2.63 -14.27 10.50
C LEU A 209 4.15 -14.39 10.39
N GLU A 210 4.82 -14.82 11.44
CA GLU A 210 6.27 -14.98 11.50
C GLU A 210 6.78 -15.97 10.45
N THR A 211 6.15 -17.15 10.37
CA THR A 211 6.46 -18.16 9.36
C THR A 211 6.21 -17.64 7.95
N TYR A 212 5.10 -16.92 7.74
CA TYR A 212 4.82 -16.27 6.45
C TYR A 212 5.93 -15.28 6.06
N LEU A 213 6.32 -14.41 6.99
CA LEU A 213 7.35 -13.40 6.75
C LEU A 213 8.73 -14.03 6.51
N GLU A 214 9.07 -15.10 7.23
CA GLU A 214 10.27 -15.89 6.99
C GLU A 214 10.30 -16.48 5.58
N HIS A 215 9.20 -17.09 5.13
CA HIS A 215 9.10 -17.66 3.80
C HIS A 215 9.30 -16.60 2.70
N ILE A 216 8.61 -15.46 2.78
CA ILE A 216 8.77 -14.39 1.79
C ILE A 216 10.16 -13.72 1.86
N GLY A 217 10.85 -13.80 3.01
CA GLY A 217 12.22 -13.37 3.18
C GLY A 217 13.25 -14.23 2.42
N ASN A 218 12.90 -15.47 2.06
CA ASN A 218 13.78 -16.45 1.43
C ASN A 218 13.40 -16.81 -0.03
N VAL A 219 12.33 -16.24 -0.56
CA VAL A 219 11.85 -16.52 -1.93
C VAL A 219 12.19 -15.40 -2.91
N LYS A 220 12.54 -15.72 -4.16
CA LYS A 220 12.75 -14.73 -5.22
C LYS A 220 11.46 -14.03 -5.63
N PHE A 221 10.41 -14.80 -5.89
CA PHE A 221 9.12 -14.29 -6.39
C PHE A 221 7.95 -14.63 -5.48
N VAL A 222 7.01 -13.70 -5.35
CA VAL A 222 5.74 -13.90 -4.63
C VAL A 222 4.58 -13.69 -5.60
N LEU A 223 3.74 -14.70 -5.77
CA LEU A 223 2.56 -14.61 -6.62
C LEU A 223 1.47 -13.79 -5.91
N SER A 224 1.05 -12.66 -6.51
CA SER A 224 0.10 -11.73 -5.91
C SER A 224 -1.08 -11.40 -6.82
N PRO A 225 -1.94 -12.40 -7.13
CA PRO A 225 -3.21 -12.16 -7.83
C PRO A 225 -4.17 -11.33 -6.96
N PRO A 226 -5.07 -10.56 -7.60
CA PRO A 226 -6.08 -9.79 -6.89
C PRO A 226 -6.95 -10.68 -5.98
N GLY A 227 -7.45 -10.09 -4.90
CA GLY A 227 -8.35 -10.70 -3.92
C GLY A 227 -9.73 -10.09 -3.98
N GLY A 228 -10.23 -9.67 -2.80
CA GLY A 228 -11.45 -8.86 -2.70
C GLY A 228 -11.27 -7.50 -3.37
N GLY A 229 -10.11 -6.87 -3.20
CA GLY A 229 -9.65 -5.72 -3.98
C GLY A 229 -8.58 -6.07 -5.02
N THR A 230 -8.26 -5.09 -5.86
CA THR A 230 -7.19 -5.17 -6.87
C THR A 230 -5.81 -5.18 -6.22
N ASP A 231 -5.59 -4.30 -5.23
CA ASP A 231 -4.32 -4.25 -4.48
C ASP A 231 -4.30 -5.32 -3.37
N CYS A 232 -3.12 -5.76 -2.98
CA CYS A 232 -2.93 -6.82 -1.97
C CYS A 232 -1.82 -6.42 -0.99
N HIS A 233 -2.08 -6.59 0.31
CA HIS A 233 -1.03 -6.44 1.34
C HIS A 233 0.22 -7.28 1.04
N ARG A 234 0.02 -8.52 0.55
CA ARG A 234 1.08 -9.43 0.10
C ARG A 234 2.03 -8.81 -0.92
N THR A 235 1.55 -7.94 -1.81
CA THR A 235 2.39 -7.24 -2.79
C THR A 235 3.41 -6.36 -2.09
N TRP A 236 2.95 -5.58 -1.11
CA TRP A 236 3.77 -4.64 -0.36
C TRP A 236 4.69 -5.35 0.62
N GLU A 237 4.19 -6.37 1.32
CA GLU A 237 4.98 -7.24 2.20
C GLU A 237 6.14 -7.90 1.45
N ALA A 238 5.89 -8.43 0.25
CA ALA A 238 6.94 -8.99 -0.62
C ALA A 238 8.00 -7.95 -1.00
N LEU A 239 7.57 -6.74 -1.40
CA LEU A 239 8.49 -5.67 -1.79
C LEU A 239 9.40 -5.26 -0.63
N TYR A 240 8.85 -5.09 0.57
CA TYR A 240 9.66 -4.80 1.77
C TYR A 240 10.63 -5.94 2.09
N MET A 241 10.14 -7.20 2.07
CA MET A 241 10.91 -8.38 2.43
C MET A 241 11.92 -8.84 1.37
N GLY A 242 12.20 -8.04 0.34
CA GLY A 242 13.24 -8.37 -0.62
C GLY A 242 12.77 -9.21 -1.83
N ALA A 243 11.51 -9.61 -1.87
CA ALA A 243 10.98 -10.43 -2.95
C ALA A 243 10.38 -9.58 -4.09
N VAL A 244 10.23 -10.22 -5.25
CA VAL A 244 9.57 -9.65 -6.44
C VAL A 244 8.11 -10.09 -6.47
N PRO A 245 7.14 -9.20 -6.24
CA PRO A 245 5.74 -9.57 -6.45
C PRO A 245 5.44 -9.69 -7.94
N ILE A 246 4.61 -10.67 -8.28
CA ILE A 246 4.04 -10.87 -9.61
C ILE A 246 2.56 -10.51 -9.53
N VAL A 247 2.15 -9.48 -10.27
CA VAL A 247 0.80 -8.92 -10.31
C VAL A 247 0.26 -8.92 -11.73
N LEU A 248 -1.06 -8.74 -11.88
CA LEU A 248 -1.65 -8.41 -13.18
C LEU A 248 -1.66 -6.91 -13.42
N THR A 249 -1.65 -6.53 -14.70
CA THR A 249 -1.88 -5.16 -15.13
C THR A 249 -3.22 -4.66 -14.59
N SER A 250 -3.20 -3.46 -14.00
CA SER A 250 -4.38 -2.80 -13.44
C SER A 250 -4.18 -1.28 -13.35
N GLU A 251 -5.15 -0.59 -12.77
CA GLU A 251 -5.08 0.83 -12.42
C GLU A 251 -3.93 1.14 -11.45
N LEU A 252 -3.33 0.11 -10.84
CA LEU A 252 -2.20 0.21 -9.93
C LEU A 252 -0.83 0.17 -10.62
N ASP A 253 -0.76 -0.08 -11.94
CA ASP A 253 0.50 -0.14 -12.69
C ASP A 253 1.45 1.05 -12.40
N PRO A 254 0.97 2.31 -12.26
CA PRO A 254 1.85 3.43 -11.92
C PRO A 254 2.63 3.24 -10.61
N LEU A 255 2.07 2.54 -9.62
CA LEU A 255 2.72 2.26 -8.33
C LEU A 255 3.92 1.32 -8.46
N PHE A 256 3.91 0.47 -9.48
CA PHE A 256 4.90 -0.60 -9.69
C PHE A 256 5.98 -0.23 -10.71
N SER A 257 5.79 0.85 -11.47
CA SER A 257 6.73 1.32 -12.51
C SER A 257 8.18 1.53 -12.05
N LYS A 258 8.38 1.86 -10.76
CA LYS A 258 9.70 2.11 -10.15
C LYS A 258 10.03 1.11 -9.04
N THR A 259 9.40 -0.05 -9.06
CA THR A 259 9.70 -1.17 -8.15
C THR A 259 10.30 -2.32 -8.96
N ARG A 260 10.70 -3.39 -8.26
CA ARG A 260 11.11 -4.64 -8.89
C ARG A 260 9.94 -5.55 -9.28
N SER A 261 8.71 -5.05 -9.23
CA SER A 261 7.51 -5.86 -9.50
C SER A 261 7.49 -6.37 -10.95
N VAL A 262 6.93 -7.55 -11.15
CA VAL A 262 6.60 -8.08 -12.48
C VAL A 262 5.10 -7.87 -12.72
N ILE A 263 4.76 -7.23 -13.83
CA ILE A 263 3.37 -6.98 -14.24
C ILE A 263 3.07 -7.85 -15.46
N PHE A 264 2.04 -8.69 -15.33
CA PHE A 264 1.55 -9.53 -16.42
C PHE A 264 0.22 -9.03 -16.98
N ASN A 265 0.04 -9.20 -18.27
CA ASN A 265 -1.28 -9.07 -18.91
C ASN A 265 -2.15 -10.26 -18.54
N ASP A 266 -1.55 -11.46 -18.46
CA ASP A 266 -2.25 -12.68 -18.12
C ASP A 266 -1.33 -13.73 -17.47
N TRP A 267 -1.93 -14.69 -16.76
CA TRP A 267 -1.16 -15.69 -16.02
C TRP A 267 -0.40 -16.68 -16.89
N SER A 268 -0.68 -16.83 -18.18
CA SER A 268 0.08 -17.73 -19.07
C SER A 268 1.54 -17.30 -19.24
N GLN A 269 1.86 -16.03 -18.96
CA GLN A 269 3.22 -15.51 -18.91
C GLN A 269 4.04 -16.05 -17.72
N LEU A 270 3.38 -16.63 -16.71
CA LEU A 270 4.04 -17.24 -15.56
C LEU A 270 4.65 -18.59 -15.93
N THR A 271 5.91 -18.57 -16.39
CA THR A 271 6.70 -19.77 -16.69
C THR A 271 8.00 -19.78 -15.89
N GLN A 272 8.58 -20.96 -15.70
CA GLN A 272 9.86 -21.09 -15.01
C GLN A 272 10.98 -20.32 -15.72
N ASP A 273 11.08 -20.45 -17.04
CA ASP A 273 12.10 -19.77 -17.84
C ASP A 273 11.97 -18.24 -17.74
N PHE A 274 10.74 -17.72 -17.74
CA PHE A 274 10.49 -16.31 -17.51
C PHE A 274 11.03 -15.87 -16.15
N LEU A 275 10.73 -16.59 -15.06
CA LEU A 275 11.24 -16.25 -13.73
C LEU A 275 12.76 -16.33 -13.63
N LEU A 276 13.37 -17.34 -14.26
CA LEU A 276 14.82 -17.54 -14.25
C LEU A 276 15.58 -16.50 -15.10
N SER A 277 14.89 -15.79 -16.00
CA SER A 277 15.50 -14.71 -16.80
C SER A 277 15.86 -13.46 -15.99
N PHE A 278 15.33 -13.30 -14.77
CA PHE A 278 15.59 -12.13 -13.93
C PHE A 278 16.81 -12.32 -13.02
N ASN A 279 17.58 -11.24 -12.87
CA ASN A 279 18.61 -11.13 -11.84
C ASN A 279 18.60 -9.75 -11.20
N PHE A 280 18.15 -9.67 -9.94
CA PHE A 280 18.09 -8.42 -9.19
C PHE A 280 19.26 -8.22 -8.21
N SER A 281 20.31 -9.06 -8.28
CA SER A 281 21.44 -9.02 -7.32
C SER A 281 22.06 -7.64 -7.17
N LEU A 282 22.22 -6.90 -8.28
CA LEU A 282 22.86 -5.57 -8.27
C LEU A 282 21.99 -4.49 -7.61
N ASN A 283 20.67 -4.65 -7.64
CA ASN A 283 19.70 -3.64 -7.22
C ASN A 283 18.98 -4.00 -5.90
N ASP A 284 19.35 -5.09 -5.25
CA ASP A 284 18.60 -5.63 -4.10
C ASP A 284 18.69 -4.78 -2.81
N HIS A 285 19.65 -3.86 -2.76
CA HIS A 285 19.80 -2.85 -1.72
C HIS A 285 18.94 -1.60 -1.96
N ILE A 286 18.37 -1.44 -3.16
CA ILE A 286 17.57 -0.27 -3.51
C ILE A 286 16.16 -0.44 -2.96
N ILE A 287 15.71 0.55 -2.20
CA ILE A 287 14.36 0.64 -1.67
C ILE A 287 13.60 1.71 -2.45
N PRO A 288 12.59 1.32 -3.24
CA PRO A 288 11.73 2.26 -3.94
C PRO A 288 11.07 3.26 -2.98
N ASP A 289 11.02 4.53 -3.38
CA ASP A 289 10.39 5.58 -2.56
C ASP A 289 8.92 5.31 -2.29
N VAL A 290 8.21 4.63 -3.20
CA VAL A 290 6.80 4.25 -3.03
C VAL A 290 6.55 3.35 -1.81
N LEU A 291 7.59 2.71 -1.25
CA LEU A 291 7.49 1.93 -0.01
C LEU A 291 7.60 2.81 1.25
N LYS A 292 7.98 4.08 1.13
CA LYS A 292 8.29 4.95 2.27
C LYS A 292 7.08 5.82 2.55
N ALA A 293 6.51 5.75 3.75
CA ALA A 293 5.36 6.59 4.12
C ALA A 293 5.65 8.10 3.98
N ARG A 294 6.91 8.52 4.19
CA ARG A 294 7.38 9.89 3.97
C ARG A 294 7.21 10.37 2.52
N TYR A 295 7.47 9.52 1.53
CA TYR A 295 7.27 9.86 0.12
C TYR A 295 5.82 10.25 -0.12
N TRP A 296 4.89 9.42 0.34
CA TRP A 296 3.47 9.68 0.19
C TRP A 296 2.98 10.88 0.98
N ARG A 297 3.48 11.12 2.20
CA ARG A 297 3.18 12.35 2.94
C ARG A 297 3.55 13.58 2.12
N LYS A 298 4.75 13.62 1.53
CA LYS A 298 5.16 14.71 0.63
C LYS A 298 4.24 14.81 -0.58
N THR A 299 3.92 13.68 -1.22
CA THR A 299 3.02 13.60 -2.38
C THR A 299 1.62 14.13 -2.10
N LEU A 300 1.06 13.83 -0.92
CA LEU A 300 -0.26 14.33 -0.51
C LEU A 300 -0.20 15.82 -0.14
N PHE A 301 0.86 16.24 0.56
CA PHE A 301 0.95 17.60 1.12
C PHE A 301 1.32 18.66 0.08
N ARG A 302 1.89 18.28 -1.07
CA ARG A 302 2.23 19.22 -2.15
C ARG A 302 1.03 20.06 -2.62
N HIS A 303 -0.18 19.53 -2.49
CA HIS A 303 -1.42 20.21 -2.89
C HIS A 303 -1.85 21.32 -1.93
N ARG A 304 -1.24 21.42 -0.74
CA ARG A 304 -1.54 22.49 0.24
C ARG A 304 -1.01 23.86 -0.18
N HIS A 305 0.01 23.92 -1.04
CA HIS A 305 0.73 25.16 -1.35
C HIS A 305 0.42 25.74 -2.73
N ASN A 306 -0.40 25.06 -3.55
CA ASN A 306 -0.68 25.49 -4.94
C ASN A 306 -1.69 26.64 -5.08
N TYR A 307 -2.21 27.20 -3.96
CA TYR A 307 -3.21 28.26 -3.98
C TYR A 307 -2.73 29.54 -4.70
N SER A 308 -1.43 29.82 -4.67
CA SER A 308 -0.85 31.10 -5.15
C SER A 308 -0.64 31.22 -6.66
N SER A 309 -1.04 30.23 -7.46
CA SER A 309 -0.75 30.20 -8.91
C SER A 309 -2.00 30.20 -9.81
N VAL A 310 -3.20 30.27 -9.23
CA VAL A 310 -4.48 30.18 -9.97
C VAL A 310 -5.33 31.45 -9.81
N SER A 311 -4.79 32.48 -9.15
CA SER A 311 -5.46 33.77 -8.91
C SER A 311 -4.71 34.97 -9.49
N SER A 312 -3.96 34.75 -10.58
CA SER A 312 -3.38 35.81 -11.43
C SER A 312 -3.87 35.65 -12.85
#